data_AF-A0A9P8JEF4-F1
#
_entry.id   AF-A0A9P8JEF4-F1
#
_cell.length_a   1.000
_cell.length_b   1.000
_cell.length_c   1.000
_cell.angle_alpha   90.00
_cell.angle_beta   90.00
_cell.angle_gamma   90.00
#
_symmetry.space_group_name_H-M   'P 1'
#
loop_
_entity.id
_entity.type
_entity.pdbx_description
1 polymer ?
#
loop_
_entity_poly.entity_id
_entity_poly.type
_entity_poly.pdbx_seq_one_letter_code
_entity_poly.pdbx_strand_id
1 'polypeptide(L)'
;MSSGTDGSNGTLVVAGPDTIQVADFFVKASILHPLVIGSIAIIVLFTSLRFFSNRSIAAMNVTDWIANVAIGSTLAGICNGNSLVRGLLSLCTILGFQYLMSFIGARLPSQHGWILTSPPIIIAFRGKLLTKVMVRHRICLGDFYASLRQKNILDVSELECVFIEANGAFSIYTRKQVGLSKKVDVLMQVPSYKALCDDADERIIEDGRRKEGEKNCDDQQNDLAYDAC
;
A
#
# COMPACT_ATOMS: atom_id res chain seq x y z
N MET A 1 -77.16 65.53 -8.19
CA MET A 1 -76.61 65.68 -6.83
C MET A 1 -75.47 64.68 -6.72
N SER A 2 -74.25 65.04 -7.12
CA SER A 2 -73.18 65.63 -6.27
C SER A 2 -72.71 64.59 -5.23
N SER A 3 -71.44 64.19 -5.11
CA SER A 3 -70.17 64.84 -5.45
C SER A 3 -69.06 63.78 -5.57
N GLY A 4 -68.04 64.04 -6.38
CA GLY A 4 -66.75 63.37 -6.27
C GLY A 4 -65.84 64.06 -5.24
N THR A 5 -64.76 63.39 -4.85
CA THR A 5 -63.46 64.01 -4.56
C THR A 5 -62.35 62.97 -4.71
N ASP A 6 -61.45 63.28 -5.62
CA ASP A 6 -60.09 62.80 -5.79
C ASP A 6 -59.21 63.22 -4.58
N GLY A 7 -58.13 62.50 -4.29
CA GLY A 7 -57.28 62.81 -3.11
C GLY A 7 -56.19 61.80 -2.78
N SER A 8 -55.17 61.76 -3.62
CA SER A 8 -53.84 61.18 -3.41
C SER A 8 -53.29 61.27 -1.98
N ASN A 9 -52.69 60.18 -1.49
CA ASN A 9 -51.52 60.23 -0.60
C ASN A 9 -50.58 59.09 -0.97
N GLY A 10 -49.61 59.41 -1.82
CA GLY A 10 -48.59 58.49 -2.28
C GLY A 10 -47.64 58.09 -1.15
N THR A 11 -47.61 56.81 -0.85
CA THR A 11 -46.41 56.15 -0.34
C THR A 11 -45.61 55.67 -1.53
N LEU A 12 -44.66 56.49 -1.97
CA LEU A 12 -43.56 56.08 -2.83
C LEU A 12 -42.79 54.99 -2.10
N VAL A 13 -43.08 53.73 -2.42
CA VAL A 13 -42.17 52.62 -2.16
C VAL A 13 -40.96 52.89 -3.05
N VAL A 14 -39.97 53.56 -2.47
CA VAL A 14 -38.64 53.72 -3.07
C VAL A 14 -38.05 52.32 -3.16
N ALA A 15 -38.25 51.67 -4.30
CA ALA A 15 -37.39 50.59 -4.77
C ALA A 15 -36.02 51.22 -5.03
N GLY A 16 -35.23 51.31 -3.95
CA GLY A 16 -33.81 51.60 -4.05
C GLY A 16 -33.12 50.49 -4.83
N PRO A 17 -32.04 50.82 -5.56
CA PRO A 17 -31.46 49.93 -6.55
C PRO A 17 -31.00 48.62 -5.91
N ASP A 18 -31.07 47.55 -6.68
CA ASP A 18 -30.44 46.25 -6.44
C ASP A 18 -28.94 46.43 -6.20
N THR A 19 -28.56 46.94 -5.03
CA THR A 19 -27.20 46.78 -4.52
C THR A 19 -27.10 45.32 -4.13
N ILE A 20 -26.74 44.49 -5.11
CA ILE A 20 -26.15 43.17 -4.87
C ILE A 20 -24.94 43.45 -3.98
N GLN A 21 -25.14 43.44 -2.66
CA GLN A 21 -24.03 43.47 -1.73
C GLN A 21 -23.28 42.17 -1.97
N VAL A 22 -21.96 42.25 -2.12
CA VAL A 22 -21.09 41.05 -2.07
C VAL A 22 -21.41 40.22 -0.83
N ALA A 23 -21.84 40.85 0.27
CA ALA A 23 -22.35 40.19 1.47
C ALA A 23 -23.57 39.29 1.22
N ASP A 24 -24.55 39.74 0.42
CA ASP A 24 -25.69 38.92 0.01
C ASP A 24 -25.27 37.81 -0.96
N PHE A 25 -24.24 38.03 -1.80
CA PHE A 25 -23.67 36.94 -2.59
C PHE A 25 -23.01 35.89 -1.69
N PHE A 26 -22.29 36.26 -0.63
CA PHE A 26 -21.69 35.31 0.32
C PHE A 26 -22.72 34.57 1.18
N VAL A 27 -23.79 35.26 1.58
CA VAL A 27 -24.89 34.69 2.40
C VAL A 27 -25.86 33.86 1.55
N LYS A 28 -26.13 34.25 0.30
CA LYS A 28 -27.09 33.60 -0.60
C LYS A 28 -26.44 32.57 -1.55
N ALA A 29 -25.15 32.69 -1.86
CA ALA A 29 -24.40 31.69 -2.64
C ALA A 29 -23.78 30.58 -1.78
N SER A 30 -24.02 30.54 -0.45
CA SER A 30 -23.55 29.45 0.42
C SER A 30 -22.04 29.16 0.29
N ILE A 31 -21.20 30.19 0.08
CA ILE A 31 -19.74 30.03 -0.09
C ILE A 31 -19.02 30.08 1.26
N LEU A 32 -19.56 30.83 2.24
CA LEU A 32 -18.96 30.94 3.57
C LEU A 32 -19.04 29.62 4.34
N HIS A 33 -20.13 28.87 4.17
CA HIS A 33 -20.38 27.58 4.80
C HIS A 33 -19.30 26.52 4.45
N PRO A 34 -19.03 26.18 3.18
CA PRO A 34 -17.99 25.23 2.82
C PRO A 34 -16.57 25.73 3.12
N LEU A 35 -16.32 27.04 3.17
CA LEU A 35 -15.00 27.58 3.50
C LEU A 35 -14.67 27.40 4.99
N VAL A 36 -15.61 27.74 5.89
CA VAL A 36 -15.45 27.55 7.34
C VAL A 36 -15.50 26.06 7.70
N ILE A 37 -16.39 25.29 7.07
CA ILE A 37 -16.56 23.87 7.41
C ILE A 37 -15.46 23.03 6.79
N GLY A 38 -15.09 23.32 5.55
CA GLY A 38 -13.97 22.67 4.88
C GLY A 38 -12.66 22.90 5.65
N SER A 39 -12.42 24.11 6.14
CA SER A 39 -11.22 24.39 6.96
C SER A 39 -11.23 23.62 8.29
N ILE A 40 -12.34 23.60 9.04
CA ILE A 40 -12.45 22.80 10.28
C ILE A 40 -12.25 21.31 10.00
N ALA A 41 -12.87 20.78 8.94
CA ALA A 41 -12.78 19.36 8.62
C ALA A 41 -11.38 18.97 8.12
N ILE A 42 -10.70 19.84 7.36
CA ILE A 42 -9.28 19.67 7.00
C ILE A 42 -8.39 19.69 8.24
N ILE A 43 -8.64 20.58 9.21
CA ILE A 43 -7.88 20.62 10.46
C ILE A 43 -8.08 19.31 11.23
N VAL A 44 -9.31 18.85 11.41
CA VAL A 44 -9.62 17.57 12.07
C VAL A 44 -8.89 16.41 11.37
N LEU A 45 -8.96 16.37 10.04
CA LEU A 45 -8.32 15.33 9.23
C LEU A 45 -6.79 15.39 9.33
N PHE A 46 -6.21 16.58 9.29
CA PHE A 46 -4.77 16.78 9.50
C PHE A 46 -4.33 16.31 10.90
N THR A 47 -5.10 16.66 11.94
CA THR A 47 -4.83 16.23 13.31
C THR A 47 -4.94 14.70 13.44
N SER A 48 -5.98 14.09 12.86
CA SER A 48 -6.13 12.64 12.82
C SER A 48 -4.95 11.98 12.12
N LEU A 49 -4.60 12.41 10.90
CA LEU A 49 -3.44 11.89 10.16
C LEU A 49 -2.12 12.06 10.91
N ARG A 50 -1.95 13.16 11.65
CA ARG A 50 -0.77 13.39 12.50
C ARG A 50 -0.66 12.36 13.62
N PHE A 51 -1.78 11.97 14.23
CA PHE A 51 -1.80 10.88 15.22
C PHE A 51 -1.45 9.51 14.59
N PHE A 52 -1.78 9.29 13.32
CA PHE A 52 -1.41 8.07 12.56
C PHE A 52 0.03 8.08 12.01
N SER A 53 0.81 9.16 12.23
CA SER A 53 2.04 9.49 11.50
C SER A 53 3.24 8.54 11.70
N ASN A 54 3.21 7.56 12.60
CA ASN A 54 4.36 6.65 12.76
C ASN A 54 4.30 5.41 11.87
N ARG A 55 3.20 5.14 11.16
CA ARG A 55 3.07 4.00 10.22
C ARG A 55 2.85 4.39 8.75
N SER A 56 2.43 5.63 8.46
CA SER A 56 1.87 5.98 7.14
C SER A 56 2.89 6.24 6.02
N ILE A 57 4.21 6.19 6.27
CA ILE A 57 5.23 6.55 5.25
C ILE A 57 5.89 5.30 4.62
N ALA A 58 5.81 4.12 5.24
CA ALA A 58 6.41 2.91 4.71
C ALA A 58 5.33 1.88 4.38
N ALA A 59 5.05 1.73 3.08
CA ALA A 59 4.08 0.80 2.49
C ALA A 59 2.64 0.99 3.01
N MET A 60 1.85 1.85 2.34
CA MET A 60 0.41 1.95 2.63
C MET A 60 -0.25 0.59 2.43
N ASN A 61 -0.93 0.07 3.46
CA ASN A 61 -1.75 -1.12 3.31
C ASN A 61 -2.94 -0.76 2.41
N VAL A 62 -3.46 -1.74 1.66
CA VAL A 62 -4.61 -1.54 0.77
C VAL A 62 -5.83 -1.00 1.53
N THR A 63 -5.99 -1.41 2.79
CA THR A 63 -7.03 -0.93 3.70
C THR A 63 -6.92 0.56 3.99
N ASP A 64 -5.69 1.08 4.17
CA ASP A 64 -5.46 2.51 4.43
C ASP A 64 -5.73 3.35 3.19
N TRP A 65 -5.45 2.81 2.00
CA TRP A 65 -5.75 3.46 0.73
C TRP A 65 -7.28 3.59 0.52
N ILE A 66 -8.03 2.52 0.74
CA ILE A 66 -9.51 2.53 0.64
C ILE A 66 -10.11 3.51 1.67
N ALA A 67 -9.60 3.52 2.90
CA ALA A 67 -10.05 4.43 3.94
C ALA A 67 -9.85 5.91 3.54
N ASN A 68 -8.68 6.26 3.01
CA ASN A 68 -8.40 7.62 2.55
C ASN A 68 -9.35 8.09 1.44
N VAL A 69 -9.67 7.22 0.48
CA VAL A 69 -10.66 7.50 -0.58
C VAL A 69 -12.06 7.72 0.03
N ALA A 70 -12.46 6.87 0.98
CA ALA A 70 -13.74 7.01 1.67
C ALA A 70 -13.83 8.30 2.50
N ILE A 71 -12.74 8.68 3.19
CA ILE A 71 -12.65 9.93 3.93
C ILE A 71 -12.82 11.12 2.98
N GLY A 72 -12.14 11.13 1.83
CA GLY A 72 -12.28 12.19 0.82
C GLY A 72 -13.72 12.34 0.31
N SER A 73 -14.38 11.23 -0.03
CA SER A 73 -15.79 11.24 -0.46
C SER A 73 -16.72 11.72 0.65
N THR A 74 -16.45 11.31 1.89
CA THR A 74 -17.26 11.71 3.05
C THR A 74 -17.10 13.21 3.30
N LEU A 75 -15.86 13.70 3.31
CA LEU A 75 -15.53 15.12 3.49
C LEU A 75 -16.25 16.01 2.46
N ALA A 76 -16.27 15.61 1.19
CA ALA A 76 -17.02 16.31 0.15
C ALA A 76 -18.52 16.36 0.46
N GLY A 77 -19.08 15.27 0.98
CA GLY A 77 -20.47 15.20 1.46
C GLY A 77 -20.76 16.12 2.65
N ILE A 78 -19.79 16.32 3.57
CA ILE A 78 -19.92 17.26 4.69
C ILE A 78 -19.95 18.70 4.20
N CYS A 79 -19.07 19.06 3.27
CA CYS A 79 -19.01 20.42 2.72
C CYS A 79 -20.29 20.81 1.95
N ASN A 80 -20.99 19.83 1.36
CA ASN A 80 -22.20 20.05 0.56
C ASN A 80 -23.51 19.81 1.33
N GLY A 81 -23.45 19.23 2.53
CA GLY A 81 -24.62 18.80 3.30
C GLY A 81 -25.01 19.79 4.41
N ASN A 82 -26.31 19.79 4.78
CA ASN A 82 -26.86 20.71 5.79
C ASN A 82 -26.67 20.22 7.25
N SER A 83 -26.09 19.04 7.48
CA SER A 83 -25.98 18.46 8.83
C SER A 83 -24.54 18.05 9.19
N LEU A 84 -23.84 18.97 9.87
CA LEU A 84 -22.49 18.81 10.40
C LEU A 84 -22.34 17.57 11.30
N VAL A 85 -23.32 17.33 12.17
CA VAL A 85 -23.27 16.24 13.15
C VAL A 85 -23.22 14.88 12.45
N ARG A 86 -24.01 14.70 11.37
CA ARG A 86 -24.01 13.45 10.60
C ARG A 86 -22.69 13.26 9.86
N GLY A 87 -22.15 14.34 9.31
CA GLY A 87 -20.84 14.36 8.67
C GLY A 87 -19.71 13.95 9.60
N LEU A 88 -19.57 14.65 10.73
CA LEU A 88 -18.58 14.34 11.76
C LEU A 88 -18.72 12.91 12.29
N LEU A 89 -19.95 12.44 12.54
CA LEU A 89 -20.19 11.07 13.00
C LEU A 89 -19.71 10.02 11.98
N SER A 90 -19.98 10.24 10.68
CA SER A 90 -19.52 9.34 9.62
C SER A 90 -17.99 9.32 9.51
N LEU A 91 -17.34 10.49 9.61
CA LEU A 91 -15.88 10.61 9.58
C LEU A 91 -15.25 9.91 10.79
N CYS A 92 -15.78 10.12 11.99
CA CYS A 92 -15.37 9.41 13.21
C CYS A 92 -15.54 7.89 13.10
N THR A 93 -16.60 7.43 12.46
CA THR A 93 -16.85 5.98 12.28
C THR A 93 -15.83 5.37 11.33
N ILE A 94 -15.52 6.04 10.21
CA ILE A 94 -14.51 5.57 9.25
C ILE A 94 -13.12 5.53 9.90
N LEU A 95 -12.72 6.61 10.60
CA LEU A 95 -11.44 6.65 11.31
C LEU A 95 -11.37 5.62 12.45
N GLY A 96 -12.47 5.44 13.19
CA GLY A 96 -12.59 4.43 14.24
C GLY A 96 -12.43 3.01 13.69
N PHE A 97 -13.02 2.74 12.52
CA PHE A 97 -12.87 1.45 11.83
C PHE A 97 -11.43 1.23 11.34
N GLN A 98 -10.79 2.26 10.78
CA GLN A 98 -9.40 2.19 10.35
C GLN A 98 -8.45 1.92 11.54
N TYR A 99 -8.68 2.61 12.66
CA TYR A 99 -7.95 2.36 13.90
C TYR A 99 -8.18 0.94 14.42
N LEU A 100 -9.43 0.47 14.42
CA LEU A 100 -9.78 -0.87 14.86
C LEU A 100 -9.09 -1.94 14.00
N MET A 101 -9.07 -1.77 12.68
CA MET A 101 -8.37 -2.68 11.78
C MET A 101 -6.86 -2.70 12.03
N SER A 102 -6.23 -1.54 12.22
CA SER A 102 -4.81 -1.45 12.54
C SER A 102 -4.49 -2.10 13.90
N PHE A 103 -5.36 -1.92 14.90
CA PHE A 103 -5.24 -2.50 16.23
C PHE A 103 -5.38 -4.02 16.20
N ILE A 104 -6.38 -4.53 15.48
CA ILE A 104 -6.58 -5.96 15.25
C ILE A 104 -5.36 -6.54 14.54
N GLY A 105 -4.87 -5.89 13.48
CA GLY A 105 -3.67 -6.32 12.74
C GLY A 105 -2.40 -6.35 13.58
N ALA A 106 -2.27 -5.45 14.57
CA ALA A 106 -1.12 -5.43 15.47
C ALA A 106 -1.17 -6.51 16.56
N ARG A 107 -2.37 -6.98 16.94
CA ARG A 107 -2.56 -8.01 17.98
C ARG A 107 -2.77 -9.42 17.45
N LEU A 108 -3.15 -9.56 16.17
CA LEU A 108 -3.30 -10.86 15.56
C LEU A 108 -1.93 -11.56 15.49
N PRO A 109 -1.82 -12.82 15.95
CA PRO A 109 -0.60 -13.59 15.78
C PRO A 109 -0.30 -13.75 14.28
N SER A 110 0.99 -13.69 13.91
CA SER A 110 1.50 -13.74 12.53
C SER A 110 0.85 -14.84 11.66
N GLN A 111 0.44 -15.95 12.27
CA GLN A 111 -0.26 -17.07 11.61
C GLN A 111 -1.66 -16.73 11.08
N HIS A 112 -2.37 -15.78 11.70
CA HIS A 112 -3.66 -15.25 11.23
C HIS A 112 -3.51 -13.89 10.52
N GLY A 113 -2.27 -13.41 10.41
CA GLY A 113 -1.93 -12.15 9.76
C GLY A 113 -2.33 -12.09 8.29
N TRP A 114 -2.48 -13.24 7.60
CA TRP A 114 -2.88 -13.29 6.18
C TRP A 114 -4.17 -12.51 5.90
N ILE A 115 -5.06 -12.47 6.89
CA ILE A 115 -6.42 -11.94 6.73
C ILE A 115 -6.44 -10.42 6.65
N LEU A 116 -5.42 -9.76 7.22
CA LEU A 116 -5.22 -8.31 7.19
C LEU A 116 -4.00 -7.87 6.38
N THR A 117 -2.98 -8.74 6.27
CA THR A 117 -1.69 -8.47 5.62
C THR A 117 -1.25 -9.71 4.85
N SER A 118 -1.18 -9.61 3.53
CA SER A 118 -0.68 -10.71 2.70
C SER A 118 0.80 -10.97 3.02
N PRO A 119 1.22 -12.23 3.27
CA PRO A 119 2.63 -12.54 3.48
C PRO A 119 3.45 -12.22 2.23
N PRO A 120 4.73 -11.83 2.37
CA PRO A 120 5.57 -11.56 1.22
C PRO A 120 5.77 -12.83 0.38
N ILE A 121 5.64 -12.69 -0.93
CA ILE A 121 5.72 -13.80 -1.89
C ILE A 121 7.04 -13.74 -2.63
N ILE A 122 7.82 -14.83 -2.62
CA ILE A 122 9.06 -14.90 -3.39
C ILE A 122 8.79 -15.32 -4.84
N ILE A 123 9.30 -14.54 -5.79
CA ILE A 123 9.07 -14.75 -7.23
C ILE A 123 10.34 -15.09 -8.01
N ALA A 124 11.51 -14.75 -7.47
CA ALA A 124 12.79 -15.11 -8.05
C ALA A 124 13.78 -15.46 -6.92
N PHE A 125 14.61 -16.46 -7.14
CA PHE A 125 15.61 -16.93 -6.18
C PHE A 125 16.88 -17.40 -6.93
N ARG A 126 18.05 -16.91 -6.50
CA ARG A 126 19.38 -17.20 -7.05
C ARG A 126 19.44 -17.14 -8.58
N GLY A 127 18.82 -16.12 -9.18
CA GLY A 127 18.76 -15.90 -10.63
C GLY A 127 17.76 -16.78 -11.38
N LYS A 128 16.95 -17.59 -10.70
CA LYS A 128 15.87 -18.39 -11.29
C LYS A 128 14.51 -17.77 -10.98
N LEU A 129 13.66 -17.60 -11.99
CA LEU A 129 12.27 -17.17 -11.79
C LEU A 129 11.40 -18.36 -11.36
N LEU A 130 10.57 -18.15 -10.35
CA LEU A 130 9.56 -19.10 -9.90
C LEU A 130 8.26 -18.87 -10.66
N THR A 131 8.24 -19.21 -11.95
CA THR A 131 7.08 -18.98 -12.84
C THR A 131 5.79 -19.59 -12.31
N LYS A 132 5.85 -20.75 -11.65
CA LYS A 132 4.68 -21.39 -11.02
C LYS A 132 4.02 -20.50 -9.96
N VAL A 133 4.83 -19.79 -9.17
CA VAL A 133 4.35 -18.86 -8.14
C VAL A 133 3.79 -17.60 -8.81
N MET A 134 4.46 -17.09 -9.83
CA MET A 134 3.99 -15.93 -10.59
C MET A 134 2.60 -16.16 -11.20
N VAL A 135 2.38 -17.32 -11.83
CA VAL A 135 1.08 -17.68 -12.40
C VAL A 135 -0.01 -17.83 -11.33
N ARG A 136 0.31 -18.47 -10.19
CA ARG A 136 -0.63 -18.63 -9.08
C ARG A 136 -1.12 -17.28 -8.53
N HIS A 137 -0.23 -16.31 -8.45
CA HIS A 137 -0.52 -14.97 -7.93
C HIS A 137 -0.83 -13.94 -9.02
N ARG A 138 -1.04 -14.38 -10.27
CA ARG A 138 -1.39 -13.54 -11.43
C ARG A 138 -0.43 -12.37 -11.69
N ILE A 139 0.86 -12.59 -11.45
CA ILE A 139 1.89 -11.57 -11.63
C ILE A 139 2.38 -11.61 -13.08
N CYS A 140 2.34 -10.45 -13.75
CA CYS A 140 2.84 -10.32 -15.11
C CYS A 140 4.37 -10.25 -15.13
N LEU A 141 5.00 -10.98 -16.06
CA LEU A 141 6.44 -10.86 -16.32
C LEU A 141 6.82 -9.43 -16.76
N GLY A 142 5.95 -8.75 -17.50
CA GLY A 142 6.17 -7.36 -17.92
C GLY A 142 6.37 -6.40 -16.75
N ASP A 143 5.56 -6.55 -15.70
CA ASP A 143 5.66 -5.72 -14.48
C ASP A 143 6.96 -6.03 -13.72
N PHE A 144 7.32 -7.30 -13.62
CA PHE A 144 8.59 -7.72 -13.02
C PHE A 144 9.79 -7.08 -13.72
N TYR A 145 9.86 -7.16 -15.05
CA TYR A 145 10.95 -6.52 -15.81
C TYR A 145 10.91 -5.00 -15.72
N ALA A 146 9.72 -4.39 -15.64
CA ALA A 146 9.60 -2.95 -15.41
C ALA A 146 10.20 -2.54 -14.05
N SER A 147 9.95 -3.33 -13.00
CA SER A 147 10.54 -3.10 -11.68
C SER A 147 12.06 -3.30 -11.65
N LEU A 148 12.60 -4.28 -12.39
CA LEU A 148 14.05 -4.42 -12.56
C LEU A 148 14.67 -3.19 -13.24
N ARG A 149 14.03 -2.67 -14.30
CA ARG A 149 14.49 -1.45 -14.98
C ARG A 149 14.49 -0.23 -14.05
N GLN A 150 13.47 -0.08 -13.20
CA GLN A 150 13.42 1.01 -12.20
C GLN A 150 14.57 0.94 -11.18
N LYS A 151 15.13 -0.25 -10.95
CA LYS A 151 16.27 -0.48 -10.07
C LYS A 151 17.62 -0.54 -10.80
N ASN A 152 17.66 -0.25 -12.11
CA ASN A 152 18.85 -0.33 -12.97
C ASN A 152 19.50 -1.73 -13.00
N ILE A 153 18.69 -2.79 -12.90
CA ILE A 153 19.16 -4.17 -13.01
C ILE A 153 18.89 -4.66 -14.43
N LEU A 154 19.95 -5.07 -15.13
CA LEU A 154 19.89 -5.46 -16.54
C LEU A 154 19.72 -6.98 -16.72
N ASP A 155 20.25 -7.76 -15.78
CA ASP A 155 20.24 -9.21 -15.85
C ASP A 155 19.62 -9.83 -14.59
N VAL A 156 18.79 -10.85 -14.82
CA VAL A 156 18.14 -11.64 -13.78
C VAL A 156 19.18 -12.50 -13.05
N SER A 157 20.26 -12.90 -13.72
CA SER A 157 21.29 -13.77 -13.11
C SER A 157 21.96 -13.14 -11.87
N GLU A 158 22.01 -11.80 -11.82
CA GLU A 158 22.57 -11.02 -10.71
C GLU A 158 21.67 -10.99 -9.46
N LEU A 159 20.42 -11.44 -9.57
CA LEU A 159 19.44 -11.44 -8.49
C LEU A 159 19.70 -12.58 -7.50
N GLU A 160 19.66 -12.26 -6.21
CA GLU A 160 19.63 -13.27 -5.15
C GLU A 160 18.19 -13.64 -4.80
N CYS A 161 17.33 -12.65 -4.58
CA CYS A 161 15.92 -12.90 -4.37
C CYS A 161 15.07 -11.68 -4.69
N VAL A 162 13.83 -11.94 -5.09
CA VAL A 162 12.82 -10.90 -5.30
C VAL A 162 11.53 -11.30 -4.60
N PHE A 163 11.01 -10.39 -3.78
CA PHE A 163 9.74 -10.52 -3.08
C PHE A 163 8.70 -9.56 -3.65
N ILE A 164 7.45 -9.96 -3.53
CA ILE A 164 6.30 -9.06 -3.66
C ILE A 164 5.73 -8.84 -2.28
N GLU A 165 5.66 -7.57 -1.91
CA GLU A 165 5.09 -7.11 -0.64
C GLU A 165 3.56 -7.02 -0.71
N ALA A 166 2.90 -6.88 0.44
CA ALA A 166 1.44 -6.80 0.53
C ALA A 166 0.82 -5.63 -0.27
N ASN A 167 1.59 -4.57 -0.50
CA ASN A 167 1.18 -3.41 -1.32
C ASN A 167 1.41 -3.62 -2.83
N GLY A 168 1.91 -4.80 -3.26
CA GLY A 168 2.23 -5.10 -4.64
C GLY A 168 3.59 -4.57 -5.11
N ALA A 169 4.38 -3.94 -4.24
CA ALA A 169 5.73 -3.49 -4.58
C ALA A 169 6.71 -4.67 -4.65
N PHE A 170 7.71 -4.53 -5.52
CA PHE A 170 8.79 -5.50 -5.66
C PHE A 170 9.99 -5.11 -4.79
N SER A 171 10.33 -5.97 -3.83
CA SER A 171 11.57 -5.87 -3.03
C SER A 171 12.64 -6.74 -3.69
N ILE A 172 13.67 -6.10 -4.26
CA ILE A 172 14.69 -6.76 -5.08
C ILE A 172 16.04 -6.73 -4.36
N TYR A 173 16.66 -7.91 -4.20
CA TYR A 173 17.99 -8.07 -3.62
C TYR A 173 18.93 -8.75 -4.62
N THR A 174 20.11 -8.16 -4.80
CA THR A 174 21.16 -8.69 -5.68
C THR A 174 22.17 -9.54 -4.92
N ARG A 175 22.84 -10.47 -5.62
CA ARG A 175 23.93 -11.30 -5.08
C ARG A 175 25.04 -10.45 -4.47
N LYS A 176 25.37 -9.31 -5.08
CA LYS A 176 26.38 -8.37 -4.57
C LYS A 176 26.00 -7.81 -3.20
N GLN A 177 24.72 -7.45 -3.00
CA GLN A 177 24.22 -6.91 -1.72
C GLN A 177 24.20 -7.97 -0.61
N VAL A 178 23.77 -9.19 -0.93
CA VAL A 178 23.72 -10.28 0.05
C VAL A 178 25.12 -10.79 0.38
N GLY A 179 26.01 -10.90 -0.61
CA GLY A 179 27.41 -11.29 -0.40
C GLY A 179 28.23 -10.30 0.44
N LEU A 180 27.91 -9.00 0.40
CA LEU A 180 28.54 -7.99 1.27
C LEU A 180 27.99 -8.02 2.71
N SER A 181 26.74 -8.46 2.89
CA SER A 181 26.08 -8.47 4.19
C SER A 181 26.20 -9.84 4.84
N LYS A 182 27.13 -9.99 5.79
CA LYS A 182 27.35 -11.23 6.56
C LYS A 182 26.12 -11.69 7.39
N LYS A 183 25.08 -10.87 7.45
CA LYS A 183 23.86 -11.09 8.25
C LYS A 183 22.63 -10.99 7.34
N VAL A 184 21.98 -12.13 7.10
CA VAL A 184 20.80 -12.26 6.22
C VAL A 184 19.54 -12.56 7.05
N ASP A 185 19.58 -12.29 8.35
CA ASP A 185 18.54 -12.62 9.33
C ASP A 185 17.14 -12.14 8.92
N VAL A 186 17.06 -10.98 8.26
CA VAL A 186 15.79 -10.41 7.80
C VAL A 186 15.14 -11.27 6.72
N LEU A 187 15.90 -11.79 5.75
CA LEU A 187 15.35 -12.64 4.70
C LEU A 187 14.97 -14.02 5.26
N MET A 188 15.70 -14.51 6.27
CA MET A 188 15.43 -15.78 6.93
C MET A 188 14.16 -15.78 7.78
N GLN A 189 13.62 -14.62 8.13
CA GLN A 189 12.30 -14.51 8.78
C GLN A 189 11.15 -14.86 7.84
N VAL A 190 11.36 -14.77 6.52
CA VAL A 190 10.35 -15.12 5.52
C VAL A 190 10.36 -16.65 5.33
N PRO A 191 9.29 -17.37 5.70
CA PRO A 191 9.28 -18.84 5.66
C PRO A 191 9.55 -19.40 4.25
N SER A 192 9.00 -18.74 3.23
CA SER A 192 9.20 -19.11 1.82
C SER A 192 10.64 -18.97 1.35
N TYR A 193 11.40 -17.98 1.86
CA TYR A 193 12.82 -17.82 1.54
C TYR A 193 13.65 -18.88 2.26
N LYS A 194 13.38 -19.11 3.54
CA LYS A 194 14.05 -20.14 4.33
C LYS A 194 13.92 -21.52 3.70
N ALA A 195 12.71 -21.93 3.32
CA ALA A 195 12.47 -23.22 2.68
C ALA A 195 13.27 -23.40 1.38
N LEU A 196 13.40 -22.35 0.56
CA LEU A 196 14.20 -22.40 -0.67
C LEU A 196 15.70 -22.45 -0.43
N CYS A 197 16.19 -21.87 0.67
CA CYS A 197 17.58 -22.02 1.11
C CYS A 197 17.84 -23.45 1.58
N ASP A 198 16.97 -23.99 2.43
CA ASP A 198 17.08 -25.36 2.96
C ASP A 198 17.08 -26.38 1.79
N ASP A 199 16.16 -26.25 0.83
CA ASP A 199 16.10 -27.07 -0.39
C ASP A 199 17.35 -26.94 -1.27
N ALA A 200 17.99 -25.76 -1.29
CA ALA A 200 19.19 -25.54 -2.08
C ALA A 200 20.43 -26.14 -1.42
N ASP A 201 20.50 -26.07 -0.09
CA ASP A 201 21.59 -26.63 0.68
C ASP A 201 21.56 -28.16 0.66
N GLU A 202 20.36 -28.78 0.72
CA GLU A 202 20.19 -30.23 0.54
C GLU A 202 20.75 -30.71 -0.81
N ARG A 203 20.45 -30.01 -1.91
CA ARG A 203 20.96 -30.35 -3.24
C ARG A 203 22.48 -30.25 -3.35
N ILE A 204 23.09 -29.25 -2.70
CA ILE A 204 24.55 -29.09 -2.68
C ILE A 204 25.21 -30.26 -1.95
N ILE A 205 24.62 -30.70 -0.84
CA ILE A 205 25.11 -31.85 -0.07
C ILE A 205 24.98 -33.14 -0.89
N GLU A 206 23.87 -33.35 -1.58
CA GLU A 206 23.67 -34.50 -2.46
C GLU A 206 24.67 -34.54 -3.63
N ASP A 207 24.88 -33.41 -4.31
CA ASP A 207 25.85 -33.30 -5.40
C ASP A 207 27.30 -33.54 -4.91
N GLY A 208 27.63 -33.07 -3.70
CA GLY A 208 28.92 -33.32 -3.07
C GLY A 208 29.15 -34.82 -2.82
N ARG A 209 28.17 -35.49 -2.21
CA ARG A 209 28.23 -36.93 -1.93
C ARG A 209 28.33 -37.77 -3.21
N ARG A 210 27.67 -37.35 -4.29
CA ARG A 210 27.75 -38.02 -5.60
C ARG A 210 29.16 -37.93 -6.19
N LYS A 211 29.78 -36.75 -6.18
CA LYS A 211 31.13 -36.54 -6.71
C LYS A 211 32.20 -37.28 -5.90
N GLU A 212 32.00 -37.39 -4.60
CA GLU A 212 32.90 -38.14 -3.71
C GLU A 212 32.80 -39.65 -3.97
N GLY A 213 31.58 -40.16 -4.22
CA GLY A 213 31.36 -41.55 -4.68
C GLY A 213 32.00 -41.85 -6.04
N GLU A 214 31.91 -40.93 -7.01
CA GLU A 214 32.54 -41.09 -8.33
C GLU A 214 34.07 -41.13 -8.23
N LYS A 215 34.70 -40.24 -7.44
CA LYS A 215 36.15 -40.29 -7.21
C LYS A 215 36.63 -41.60 -6.59
N ASN A 216 35.90 -42.11 -5.59
CA ASN A 216 36.31 -43.32 -4.89
C ASN A 216 36.25 -44.57 -5.81
N CYS A 217 35.33 -44.59 -6.78
CA CYS A 217 35.27 -45.63 -7.81
C CYS A 217 36.40 -45.48 -8.85
N ASP A 218 36.72 -44.25 -9.26
CA ASP A 218 37.83 -44.00 -10.18
C ASP A 218 39.18 -44.40 -9.55
N ASP A 219 39.38 -44.10 -8.26
CA ASP A 219 40.59 -44.48 -7.52
C ASP A 219 40.71 -46.02 -7.38
N GLN A 220 39.61 -46.73 -7.05
CA GLN A 220 39.60 -48.20 -7.02
C GLN A 220 39.86 -48.85 -8.39
N GLN A 221 39.34 -48.27 -9.47
CA GLN A 221 39.56 -48.77 -10.83
C GLN A 221 41.03 -48.61 -11.25
N ASN A 222 41.68 -47.53 -10.80
CA ASN A 222 43.08 -47.24 -11.10
C ASN A 222 44.04 -48.15 -10.30
N ASP A 223 43.72 -48.47 -9.05
CA ASP A 223 44.48 -49.43 -8.23
C ASP A 223 44.41 -50.86 -8.82
N LEU A 224 43.23 -51.30 -9.28
CA LEU A 224 43.07 -52.60 -9.93
C LEU A 224 43.80 -52.72 -11.28
N ALA A 225 44.05 -51.59 -11.96
CA ALA A 225 44.81 -51.58 -13.21
C ALA A 225 46.33 -51.65 -12.99
N TYR A 226 46.83 -51.21 -11.84
CA TYR A 226 48.24 -51.30 -11.47
C TYR A 226 48.67 -52.71 -11.02
N ASP A 227 47.75 -53.51 -10.48
CA ASP A 227 48.01 -54.88 -10.01
C ASP A 227 47.94 -55.96 -11.11
N ALA A 228 47.69 -55.60 -12.38
CA ALA A 228 47.48 -56.53 -13.51
C ALA A 228 48.65 -56.63 -14.51
N CYS A 229 49.86 -56.21 -14.15
CA CYS A 229 51.09 -56.28 -14.98
C CYS A 229 52.15 -57.16 -14.30
#